data_AF-A0A935JAF9-F1
#
_entry.id   AF-A0A935JAF9-F1
#
_cell.length_a   1.000
_cell.length_b   1.000
_cell.length_c   1.000
_cell.angle_alpha   90.00
_cell.angle_beta   90.00
_cell.angle_gamma   90.00
#
_symmetry.space_group_name_H-M   'P 1'
#
loop_
_entity.id
_entity.type
_entity.pdbx_description
1 polymer ?
#
loop_
_entity_poly.entity_id
_entity_poly.type
_entity_poly.pdbx_seq_one_letter_code
_entity_poly.pdbx_strand_id
1 'polypeptide(L)'
;RRRAPGKTIREVLDTPAGRQCCLAISQDMVNTLRDYQNNGCRLLAILGGNPQSPGCAVHPQCDASDPSRLAEQSGVLMRILQDELRKQGIDIPFKGMRDCHPELLNQDLRWLEALFGGA
;
A
#
# COMPACT_ATOMS: atom_id res chain seq x y z
N ARG A 1 18.89 10.61 10.77
CA ARG A 1 18.04 11.77 10.37
C ARG A 1 17.30 12.30 11.60
N ARG A 2 17.59 13.53 12.05
CA ARG A 2 16.79 14.23 13.08
C ARG A 2 15.69 15.02 12.38
N ARG A 3 14.43 14.84 12.77
CA ARG A 3 13.31 15.65 12.28
C ARG A 3 13.30 17.01 12.96
N ALA A 4 13.04 18.07 12.21
CA ALA A 4 12.71 19.36 12.81
C ALA A 4 11.43 19.19 13.64
N PRO A 5 11.39 19.70 14.88
CA PRO A 5 10.18 19.64 15.70
C PRO A 5 9.03 20.35 14.98
N GLY A 6 7.83 19.75 15.03
CA GLY A 6 6.60 20.36 14.52
C GLY A 6 6.13 19.94 13.12
N LYS A 7 6.85 19.07 12.40
CA LYS A 7 6.35 18.51 11.13
C LYS A 7 5.98 17.03 11.23
N THR A 8 4.78 16.68 10.80
CA THR A 8 4.33 15.28 10.77
C THR A 8 5.05 14.52 9.66
N ILE A 9 5.09 13.19 9.75
CA ILE A 9 5.68 12.35 8.69
C ILE A 9 4.94 12.56 7.36
N ARG A 10 3.60 12.66 7.43
CA ARG A 10 2.75 12.87 6.26
C ARG A 10 3.13 14.16 5.56
N GLU A 11 3.28 15.26 6.28
CA GLU A 11 3.70 16.55 5.70
C GLU A 11 5.05 16.47 4.99
N VAL A 12 5.99 15.67 5.49
CA VAL A 12 7.29 15.48 4.83
C VAL A 12 7.14 14.65 3.55
N LEU A 13 6.36 13.56 3.61
CA LEU A 13 6.13 12.68 2.46
C LEU A 13 5.29 13.37 1.37
N ASP A 14 4.37 14.25 1.76
CA ASP A 14 3.43 14.89 0.85
C ASP A 14 3.96 16.18 0.19
N THR A 15 5.27 16.39 0.26
CA THR A 15 5.97 17.41 -0.54
C THR A 15 6.34 16.87 -1.93
N PRO A 16 6.63 17.71 -2.94
CA PRO A 16 7.12 17.24 -4.23
C PRO A 16 8.35 16.33 -4.12
N ALA A 17 9.33 16.70 -3.29
CA ALA A 17 10.52 15.88 -3.03
C ALA A 17 10.18 14.57 -2.30
N GLY A 18 9.27 14.60 -1.33
CA GLY A 18 8.80 13.42 -0.61
C GLY A 18 8.08 12.43 -1.52
N ARG A 19 7.18 12.93 -2.37
CA ARG A 19 6.46 12.14 -3.39
C ARG A 19 7.42 11.58 -4.43
N GLN A 20 8.42 12.34 -4.88
CA GLN A 20 9.45 11.84 -5.79
C GLN A 20 10.26 10.69 -5.18
N CYS A 21 10.59 10.80 -3.89
CA CYS A 21 11.25 9.70 -3.17
C CYS A 21 10.35 8.46 -3.05
N CYS A 22 9.06 8.65 -2.78
CA CYS A 22 8.09 7.54 -2.78
C CYS A 22 7.93 6.91 -4.16
N LEU A 23 7.93 7.72 -5.22
CA LEU A 23 7.86 7.24 -6.59
C LEU A 23 9.06 6.36 -6.95
N ALA A 24 10.28 6.80 -6.61
CA ALA A 24 11.48 5.99 -6.83
C ALA A 24 11.38 4.62 -6.11
N ILE A 25 10.96 4.61 -4.85
CA ILE A 25 10.74 3.37 -4.09
C ILE A 25 9.67 2.49 -4.77
N SER A 26 8.56 3.09 -5.22
CA SER A 26 7.50 2.35 -5.91
C SER A 26 7.99 1.76 -7.23
N GLN A 27 8.78 2.48 -8.02
CA GLN A 27 9.34 1.99 -9.27
C GLN A 27 10.29 0.82 -9.06
N ASP A 28 11.18 0.90 -8.07
CA ASP A 28 12.07 -0.20 -7.70
C ASP A 28 11.28 -1.44 -7.26
N MET A 29 10.20 -1.24 -6.49
CA MET A 29 9.34 -2.33 -6.04
C MET A 29 8.57 -2.95 -7.20
N VAL A 30 8.06 -2.16 -8.15
CA VAL A 30 7.38 -2.69 -9.34
C VAL A 30 8.32 -3.52 -10.21
N ASN A 31 9.57 -3.08 -10.39
CA ASN A 31 10.58 -3.88 -11.09
C ASN A 31 10.82 -5.22 -10.39
N THR A 32 11.01 -5.17 -9.06
CA THR A 32 11.19 -6.38 -8.25
C THR A 32 10.00 -7.33 -8.36
N LEU A 33 8.77 -6.81 -8.32
CA LEU A 33 7.54 -7.61 -8.47
C LEU A 33 7.44 -8.26 -9.85
N ARG A 34 7.85 -7.56 -10.90
CA ARG A 34 7.93 -8.14 -12.25
C ARG A 34 8.93 -9.27 -12.33
N ASP A 35 10.09 -9.13 -11.71
CA ASP A 35 11.08 -10.20 -11.65
C ASP A 35 10.49 -11.44 -10.96
N TYR A 36 9.77 -11.27 -9.85
CA TYR A 36 9.07 -12.38 -9.20
C TYR A 36 8.02 -13.01 -10.13
N GLN A 37 7.22 -12.22 -10.83
CA GLN A 37 6.23 -12.74 -11.78
C GLN A 37 6.87 -13.53 -12.93
N ASN A 38 7.98 -13.04 -13.47
CA ASN A 38 8.75 -13.72 -14.51
C ASN A 38 9.36 -15.04 -14.02
N ASN A 39 9.58 -15.19 -12.72
CA ASN A 39 10.04 -16.42 -12.07
C ASN A 39 8.89 -17.31 -11.57
N GLY A 40 7.66 -17.09 -12.04
CA GLY A 40 6.50 -17.93 -11.73
C GLY A 40 5.85 -17.65 -10.38
N CYS A 41 6.22 -16.56 -9.68
CA CYS A 41 5.52 -16.13 -8.49
C CYS A 41 4.24 -15.38 -8.85
N ARG A 42 3.15 -15.66 -8.13
CA ARG A 42 1.89 -14.92 -8.27
C ARG A 42 1.80 -13.86 -7.18
N LEU A 43 1.61 -12.60 -7.57
CA LEU A 43 1.27 -11.53 -6.64
C LEU A 43 -0.21 -11.62 -6.25
N LEU A 44 -0.49 -11.81 -4.96
CA LEU A 44 -1.86 -11.98 -4.46
C LEU A 44 -2.45 -10.67 -3.94
N ALA A 45 -1.68 -9.89 -3.19
CA ALA A 45 -2.11 -8.64 -2.58
C ALA A 45 -0.90 -7.78 -2.15
N ILE A 46 -1.14 -6.48 -1.96
CA ILE A 46 -0.23 -5.59 -1.22
C ILE A 46 -0.82 -5.29 0.15
N LEU A 47 -0.03 -5.50 1.20
CA LEU A 47 -0.46 -5.33 2.59
C LEU A 47 0.11 -4.05 3.20
N GLY A 48 -0.75 -3.26 3.84
CA GLY A 48 -0.37 -2.06 4.57
C GLY A 48 -0.62 -2.20 6.06
N GLY A 49 0.43 -2.23 6.88
CA GLY A 49 0.33 -2.25 8.34
C GLY A 49 0.08 -0.86 8.94
N ASN A 50 -0.39 -0.84 10.18
CA ASN A 50 -0.76 0.33 10.96
C ASN A 50 -1.73 1.29 10.22
N PRO A 51 -3.03 1.30 10.57
CA PRO A 51 -4.04 2.16 9.95
C PRO A 51 -3.76 3.67 10.03
N GLN A 52 -2.91 4.09 10.98
CA GLN A 52 -2.50 5.48 11.15
C GLN A 52 -1.16 5.80 10.47
N SER A 53 -0.56 4.82 9.78
CA SER A 53 0.73 4.99 9.10
C SER A 53 0.63 6.01 7.96
N PRO A 54 1.43 7.08 7.99
CA PRO A 54 1.42 8.12 6.96
C PRO A 54 2.04 7.65 5.64
N GLY A 55 2.78 6.53 5.66
CA GLY A 55 3.37 5.92 4.47
C GLY A 55 2.63 4.66 4.00
N CYS A 56 2.26 3.78 4.93
CA CYS A 56 1.83 2.41 4.61
C CYS A 56 0.35 2.12 4.87
N ALA A 57 -0.42 3.04 5.46
CA ALA A 57 -1.83 2.77 5.72
C ALA A 57 -2.59 2.54 4.42
N VAL A 58 -3.53 1.60 4.44
CA VAL A 58 -4.40 1.27 3.32
C VAL A 58 -5.83 1.44 3.77
N HIS A 59 -6.55 2.33 3.09
CA HIS A 59 -7.95 2.60 3.33
C HIS A 59 -8.70 2.48 1.99
N PRO A 60 -9.73 1.63 1.89
CA PRO A 60 -10.51 1.51 0.67
C PRO A 60 -11.27 2.82 0.38
N GLN A 61 -11.39 3.17 -0.90
CA GLN A 61 -12.29 4.23 -1.34
C GLN A 61 -13.75 3.82 -1.08
N CYS A 62 -14.57 4.73 -0.57
CA CYS A 62 -16.01 4.51 -0.39
C CYS A 62 -16.85 4.87 -1.64
N ASP A 63 -16.22 5.35 -2.71
CA ASP A 63 -16.86 5.73 -3.96
C ASP A 63 -17.10 4.49 -4.84
N ALA A 64 -18.31 4.39 -5.38
CA ALA A 64 -18.73 3.30 -6.25
C ALA A 64 -18.06 3.33 -7.64
N SER A 65 -17.44 4.44 -8.03
CA SER A 65 -16.81 4.60 -9.35
C SER A 65 -15.55 3.74 -9.54
N ASP A 66 -14.75 3.57 -8.49
CA ASP A 66 -13.56 2.69 -8.47
C ASP A 66 -13.33 2.17 -7.03
N PRO A 67 -14.02 1.08 -6.64
CA PRO A 67 -13.93 0.55 -5.28
C PRO A 67 -12.55 -0.04 -4.96
N SER A 68 -11.71 -0.26 -5.98
CA SER A 68 -10.36 -0.78 -5.83
C SER A 68 -9.32 0.32 -5.59
N ARG A 69 -9.69 1.60 -5.76
CA ARG A 69 -8.79 2.72 -5.51
C ARG A 69 -8.58 2.94 -4.01
N LEU A 70 -7.39 3.40 -3.66
CA LEU A 70 -7.07 3.83 -2.30
C LEU A 70 -7.64 5.22 -2.01
N ALA A 71 -8.28 5.35 -0.85
CA ALA A 71 -8.75 6.64 -0.36
C ALA A 71 -7.59 7.61 -0.09
N GLU A 72 -7.86 8.92 -0.13
CA GLU A 72 -6.81 9.95 0.06
C GLU A 72 -6.09 9.84 1.40
N GLN A 73 -6.81 9.37 2.42
CA GLN A 73 -6.32 9.10 3.78
C GLN A 73 -5.30 7.95 3.85
N SER A 74 -5.18 7.13 2.80
CA SER A 74 -4.12 6.13 2.68
C SER A 74 -2.74 6.75 2.76
N GLY A 75 -1.75 5.92 3.07
CA GLY A 75 -0.36 6.32 3.13
C GLY A 75 0.12 6.84 1.77
N VAL A 76 0.97 7.86 1.79
CA VAL A 76 1.44 8.53 0.57
C VAL A 76 2.15 7.54 -0.36
N LEU A 77 2.97 6.65 0.20
CA LEU A 77 3.66 5.60 -0.57
C LEU A 77 2.68 4.62 -1.19
N MET A 78 1.68 4.13 -0.44
CA MET A 78 0.71 3.15 -0.95
C MET A 78 -0.09 3.67 -2.14
N ARG A 79 -0.51 4.95 -2.09
CA ARG A 79 -1.19 5.61 -3.22
C ARG A 79 -0.31 5.67 -4.46
N ILE A 80 0.94 6.14 -4.30
CA ILE A 80 1.89 6.25 -5.41
C ILE A 80 2.23 4.86 -5.98
N LEU A 81 2.36 3.85 -5.11
CA LEU A 81 2.56 2.48 -5.52
C LEU A 81 1.39 1.92 -6.33
N GLN A 82 0.14 2.15 -5.88
CA GLN A 82 -1.03 1.71 -6.62
C GLN A 82 -1.08 2.35 -8.01
N ASP A 83 -0.83 3.65 -8.10
CA ASP A 83 -0.79 4.35 -9.38
C ASP A 83 0.32 3.77 -10.29
N GLU A 84 1.50 3.46 -9.74
CA GLU A 84 2.61 2.90 -10.51
C GLU A 84 2.35 1.45 -10.97
N LEU A 85 1.78 0.59 -10.11
CA LEU A 85 1.36 -0.75 -10.48
C LEU A 85 0.33 -0.72 -11.62
N ARG A 86 -0.69 0.14 -11.50
CA ARG A 86 -1.74 0.29 -12.52
C ARG A 86 -1.21 0.79 -13.86
N LYS A 87 -0.27 1.75 -13.87
CA LYS A 87 0.42 2.18 -15.11
C LYS A 87 1.12 1.02 -15.81
N GLN A 88 1.62 0.07 -15.03
CA GLN A 88 2.31 -1.12 -15.53
C GLN A 88 1.35 -2.29 -15.82
N GLY A 89 0.03 -2.06 -15.77
CA GLY A 89 -1.00 -3.06 -16.04
C GLY A 89 -1.23 -4.07 -14.91
N ILE A 90 -0.69 -3.81 -13.71
CA ILE A 90 -0.84 -4.67 -12.54
C ILE A 90 -1.96 -4.12 -11.66
N ASP A 91 -3.09 -4.83 -11.64
CA ASP A 91 -4.23 -4.51 -10.78
C ASP A 91 -4.39 -5.62 -9.73
N ILE A 92 -4.01 -5.31 -8.49
CA ILE A 92 -4.03 -6.26 -7.37
C ILE A 92 -4.72 -5.63 -6.16
N PRO A 93 -5.28 -6.44 -5.25
CA PRO A 93 -5.92 -5.91 -4.06
C PRO A 93 -4.89 -5.32 -3.09
N PHE A 94 -5.18 -4.13 -2.59
CA PHE A 94 -4.51 -3.55 -1.43
C PHE A 94 -5.35 -3.81 -0.18
N LYS A 95 -4.72 -4.30 0.89
CA LYS A 95 -5.39 -4.58 2.16
C LYS A 95 -4.68 -3.91 3.33
N GLY A 96 -5.45 -3.17 4.12
CA GLY A 96 -5.01 -2.67 5.42
C GLY A 96 -5.02 -3.79 6.45
N MET A 97 -3.90 -3.95 7.15
CA MET A 97 -3.73 -4.86 8.28
C MET A 97 -3.78 -4.03 9.56
N ARG A 98 -4.78 -4.27 10.41
CA ARG A 98 -4.98 -3.55 11.68
C ARG A 98 -4.11 -4.16 12.78
N ASP A 99 -2.81 -4.23 12.53
CA ASP A 99 -1.77 -4.86 13.36
C ASP A 99 -1.61 -4.26 14.77
N CYS A 100 -2.05 -3.01 14.97
CA CYS A 100 -2.10 -2.38 16.29
C CYS A 100 -3.32 -2.77 17.15
N HIS A 101 -4.26 -3.56 16.60
CA HIS A 101 -5.48 -4.00 17.29
C HIS A 101 -5.67 -5.52 17.15
N PRO A 102 -5.31 -6.34 18.16
CA PRO A 102 -5.30 -7.81 18.05
C PRO A 102 -6.61 -8.43 17.53
N GLU A 103 -7.76 -7.95 18.01
CA GLU A 103 -9.08 -8.44 17.59
C GLU A 103 -9.40 -8.15 16.12
N LEU A 104 -8.95 -7.00 15.63
CA LEU A 104 -9.16 -6.58 14.24
C LEU A 104 -8.16 -7.28 13.31
N LEU A 105 -6.93 -7.49 13.77
CA LEU A 105 -5.91 -8.23 13.05
C LEU A 105 -6.37 -9.66 12.74
N ASN A 106 -7.00 -10.36 13.69
CA ASN A 106 -7.53 -11.70 13.46
C ASN A 106 -8.60 -11.75 12.35
N GLN A 107 -9.36 -10.68 12.14
CA GLN A 107 -10.30 -10.58 11.01
C GLN A 107 -9.54 -10.39 9.69
N ASP A 108 -8.49 -9.57 9.70
CA ASP A 108 -7.66 -9.33 8.52
C ASP A 108 -6.86 -10.57 8.11
N LEU A 109 -6.40 -11.38 9.07
CA LEU A 109 -5.73 -12.65 8.83
C LEU A 109 -6.68 -13.68 8.19
N ARG A 110 -7.93 -13.77 8.64
CA ARG A 110 -8.93 -14.65 8.00
C ARG A 110 -9.17 -14.29 6.53
N TRP A 111 -9.15 -12.99 6.20
CA TRP A 111 -9.22 -12.55 4.80
C TRP A 111 -7.98 -12.99 4.01
N LEU A 112 -6.79 -12.88 4.62
CA LEU A 112 -5.53 -13.30 3.99
C LEU A 112 -5.49 -14.81 3.78
N GLU A 113 -5.93 -15.61 4.75
CA GLU A 113 -6.04 -17.07 4.64
C GLU A 113 -6.96 -17.49 3.48
N ALA A 114 -8.09 -16.79 3.31
CA ALA A 114 -9.00 -17.04 2.19
C ALA A 114 -8.37 -16.79 0.81
N LEU A 115 -7.39 -15.86 0.71
CA LEU A 115 -6.64 -15.65 -0.54
C LEU A 115 -5.75 -16.85 -0.89
N PHE A 116 -5.17 -17.51 0.11
CA PHE A 116 -4.33 -18.70 -0.11
C PHE A 116 -5.16 -19.96 -0.37
N GLY A 117 -6.35 -20.07 0.22
CA GLY A 117 -7.25 -21.22 0.03
C GLY A 117 -7.96 -21.28 -1.33
N GLY A 118 -8.00 -20.16 -2.07
CA GLY A 118 -8.56 -20.08 -3.42
C GLY A 118 -7.53 -20.10 -4.55
N ALA A 119 -6.26 -20.42 -4.24
CA ALA A 119 -5.15 -20.46 -5.18
C ALA A 119 -4.91 -21.85 -5.76
#